data_AF-A0AAW4BEY4-F1
#
_entry.id   AF-A0AAW4BEY4-F1
#
_cell.length_a   1.000
_cell.length_b   1.000
_cell.length_c   1.000
_cell.angle_alpha   90.00
_cell.angle_beta   90.00
_cell.angle_gamma   90.00
#
_symmetry.space_group_name_H-M   'P 1'
#
loop_
_entity.id
_entity.type
_entity.pdbx_description
1 polymer ?
#
loop_
_entity_poly.entity_id
_entity_poly.type
_entity_poly.pdbx_seq_one_letter_code
_entity_poly.pdbx_strand_id
1 'polypeptide(L)'
;MDWFELISAAGAGAVTIKLLDIVWMQRVIRESEKKKWLREKRLAAYSKLTSEVLSLGREFQTREDVFKGYALAAEAMLLADNKRLAERIESHFTMISNLYKETTRDSFDPLKKSESELEGAYLLVINDSRSLAEELRKSLNK
;
A
#
# COMPACT_ATOMS: atom_id res chain seq x y z
N MET A 1 -9.72 -6.68 64.85
CA MET A 1 -9.45 -6.39 63.44
C MET A 1 -10.64 -5.59 62.94
N ASP A 2 -10.43 -4.32 62.62
CA ASP A 2 -11.53 -3.38 62.42
C ASP A 2 -12.20 -3.65 61.07
N TRP A 3 -13.50 -3.97 61.08
CA TRP A 3 -14.26 -4.29 59.87
C TRP A 3 -14.23 -3.15 58.83
N PHE A 4 -14.06 -1.90 59.28
CA PHE A 4 -13.85 -0.73 58.43
C PHE A 4 -12.55 -0.78 57.63
N GLU A 5 -11.47 -1.29 58.24
CA GLU A 5 -10.17 -1.43 57.60
C GLU A 5 -10.23 -2.47 56.46
N LEU A 6 -10.97 -3.56 56.68
CA LEU A 6 -11.17 -4.63 55.72
C LEU A 6 -12.05 -4.20 54.53
N ILE A 7 -13.12 -3.44 54.79
CA ILE A 7 -14.02 -2.88 53.75
C ILE A 7 -13.30 -1.79 52.94
N SER A 8 -12.50 -0.94 53.58
CA SER A 8 -11.72 0.10 52.91
C SER A 8 -10.62 -0.49 52.01
N ALA A 9 -9.91 -1.52 52.48
CA ALA A 9 -8.90 -2.23 51.72
C ALA A 9 -9.52 -2.99 50.53
N ALA A 10 -10.68 -3.64 50.72
CA ALA A 10 -11.42 -4.29 49.64
C ALA A 10 -11.93 -3.28 48.60
N GLY A 11 -12.44 -2.12 49.04
CA GLY A 11 -12.89 -1.03 48.16
C GLY A 11 -11.75 -0.41 47.36
N ALA A 12 -10.60 -0.13 48.00
CA ALA A 12 -9.41 0.39 47.32
C ALA A 12 -8.83 -0.62 46.30
N GLY A 13 -8.83 -1.92 46.64
CA GLY A 13 -8.46 -2.99 45.72
C GLY A 13 -9.37 -3.06 44.49
N ALA A 14 -10.69 -2.99 44.69
CA ALA A 14 -11.67 -3.00 43.61
C ALA A 14 -11.54 -1.77 42.68
N VAL A 15 -11.29 -0.58 43.24
CA VAL A 15 -11.04 0.64 42.47
C VAL A 15 -9.76 0.51 41.64
N THR A 16 -8.68 0.01 42.24
CA THR A 16 -7.38 -0.17 41.56
C THR A 16 -7.48 -1.16 40.40
N ILE A 17 -8.18 -2.28 40.58
CA ILE A 17 -8.41 -3.28 39.53
C ILE A 17 -9.21 -2.68 38.36
N LYS A 18 -10.26 -1.90 38.65
CA LYS A 18 -11.03 -1.23 37.60
C LYS A 18 -10.20 -0.20 36.82
N LEU A 19 -9.34 0.54 37.50
CA LEU A 19 -8.46 1.50 36.83
C LEU A 19 -7.46 0.79 35.89
N LEU A 20 -6.87 -0.32 36.34
CA LEU A 20 -6.01 -1.16 35.51
C LEU A 20 -6.74 -1.70 34.28
N ASP A 21 -7.98 -2.19 34.47
CA ASP A 21 -8.81 -2.71 33.38
C ASP A 21 -9.15 -1.61 32.36
N ILE A 22 -9.52 -0.41 32.81
CA ILE A 22 -9.77 0.75 31.95
C ILE A 22 -8.52 1.10 31.13
N VAL A 23 -7.35 1.17 31.77
CA VAL A 23 -6.09 1.51 31.07
C VAL A 23 -5.74 0.45 30.03
N TRP A 24 -5.92 -0.83 30.36
CA TRP A 24 -5.68 -1.93 29.43
C TRP A 24 -6.66 -1.89 28.26
N MET A 25 -7.95 -1.71 28.53
CA MET A 25 -9.01 -1.63 27.52
C MET A 25 -8.81 -0.41 26.59
N GLN A 26 -8.44 0.75 27.14
CA GLN A 26 -8.09 1.93 26.35
C GLN A 26 -6.92 1.67 25.40
N ARG A 27 -5.91 0.92 25.85
CA ARG A 27 -4.78 0.54 25.00
C ARG A 27 -5.22 -0.35 23.84
N VAL A 28 -6.03 -1.38 24.13
CA VAL A 28 -6.55 -2.30 23.11
C VAL A 28 -7.42 -1.57 22.09
N ILE A 29 -8.31 -0.68 22.55
CA ILE A 29 -9.16 0.13 21.66
C ILE A 29 -8.29 1.02 20.77
N ARG A 30 -7.31 1.73 21.34
CA ARG A 30 -6.43 2.61 20.55
C ARG A 30 -5.62 1.86 19.51
N GLU A 31 -5.13 0.66 19.83
CA GLU A 31 -4.43 -0.19 18.87
C GLU A 31 -5.37 -0.70 17.77
N SER A 32 -6.60 -1.07 18.10
CA SER A 32 -7.64 -1.48 17.13
C SER A 32 -8.01 -0.34 16.18
N GLU A 33 -8.27 0.85 16.71
CA GLU A 33 -8.59 2.04 15.91
C GLU A 33 -7.44 2.43 14.99
N LYS A 34 -6.19 2.41 15.49
CA LYS A 34 -5.01 2.67 14.66
C LYS A 34 -4.90 1.68 13.50
N LYS A 35 -5.12 0.39 13.75
CA LYS A 35 -5.10 -0.65 12.70
C LYS A 35 -6.21 -0.43 11.68
N LYS A 36 -7.44 -0.14 12.15
CA LYS A 36 -8.58 0.16 11.28
C LYS A 36 -8.29 1.37 10.39
N TRP A 37 -7.79 2.45 10.97
CA TRP A 37 -7.43 3.68 10.26
C TRP A 37 -6.35 3.43 9.20
N LEU A 38 -5.27 2.72 9.54
CA LEU A 38 -4.22 2.37 8.57
C LEU A 38 -4.76 1.52 7.42
N ARG A 39 -5.61 0.54 7.71
CA ARG A 39 -6.24 -0.30 6.69
C ARG A 39 -7.13 0.49 5.75
N GLU A 40 -7.91 1.44 6.27
CA GLU A 40 -8.75 2.32 5.46
C GLU A 40 -7.91 3.24 4.56
N LYS A 41 -6.81 3.79 5.08
CA LYS A 41 -5.87 4.60 4.28
C LYS A 41 -5.19 3.78 3.19
N ARG A 42 -4.73 2.57 3.52
CA ARG A 42 -4.19 1.62 2.53
C ARG A 42 -5.20 1.28 1.45
N LEU A 43 -6.44 0.98 1.83
CA LEU A 43 -7.49 0.65 0.87
C LEU A 43 -7.68 1.78 -0.14
N ALA A 44 -7.80 3.02 0.33
CA ALA A 44 -7.98 4.18 -0.53
C ALA A 44 -6.78 4.37 -1.50
N ALA A 45 -5.55 4.41 -0.96
CA ALA A 45 -4.35 4.61 -1.76
C ALA A 45 -4.08 3.45 -2.74
N TYR A 46 -4.19 2.22 -2.26
CA TYR A 46 -3.93 1.02 -3.06
C TYR A 46 -5.00 0.79 -4.10
N SER A 47 -6.27 1.12 -3.85
CA SER A 47 -7.32 1.00 -4.87
C SER A 47 -7.04 1.92 -6.04
N LYS A 48 -6.65 3.18 -5.77
CA LYS A 48 -6.27 4.13 -6.82
C LYS A 48 -5.05 3.64 -7.60
N LEU A 49 -4.02 3.20 -6.89
CA LEU A 49 -2.80 2.68 -7.52
C LEU A 49 -3.08 1.42 -8.35
N THR A 50 -3.86 0.47 -7.82
CA THR A 50 -4.20 -0.77 -8.51
C THR A 50 -4.97 -0.52 -9.78
N SER A 51 -5.88 0.46 -9.78
CA SER A 51 -6.60 0.88 -11.00
C SER A 51 -5.63 1.37 -12.07
N GLU A 52 -4.68 2.22 -11.69
CA GLU A 52 -3.68 2.75 -12.63
C GLU A 52 -2.72 1.67 -13.16
N VAL A 53 -2.25 0.79 -12.27
CA VAL A 53 -1.38 -0.35 -12.61
C VAL A 53 -2.08 -1.28 -13.60
N LEU A 54 -3.33 -1.67 -13.32
CA LEU A 54 -4.10 -2.57 -14.18
C LEU A 54 -4.54 -1.91 -15.49
N SER A 55 -4.64 -0.58 -15.53
CA SER A 55 -4.89 0.18 -16.76
C SER A 55 -3.63 0.38 -17.61
N LEU A 56 -2.47 -0.12 -17.16
CA LEU A 56 -1.16 0.09 -17.80
C LEU A 56 -0.82 1.59 -17.94
N GLY A 57 -1.15 2.37 -16.92
CA GLY A 57 -0.85 3.80 -16.86
C GLY A 57 -1.74 4.68 -17.76
N ARG A 58 -2.92 4.19 -18.15
CA ARG A 58 -3.84 4.89 -19.07
C ARG A 58 -4.83 5.80 -18.36
N GLU A 59 -5.29 5.43 -17.18
CA GLU A 59 -6.36 6.15 -16.47
C GLU A 59 -5.89 7.55 -16.04
N PHE A 60 -4.66 7.66 -15.53
CA PHE A 60 -4.05 8.93 -15.12
C PHE A 60 -2.88 9.37 -16.01
N GLN A 61 -2.70 8.73 -17.17
CA GLN A 61 -1.65 9.04 -18.16
C GLN A 61 -0.22 8.93 -17.58
N THR A 62 0.00 8.08 -16.58
CA THR A 62 1.32 7.91 -15.95
C THR A 62 2.32 7.19 -16.86
N ARG A 63 1.86 6.52 -17.92
CA ARG A 63 2.74 5.88 -18.90
C ARG A 63 3.58 6.87 -19.72
N GLU A 64 3.11 8.12 -19.86
CA GLU A 64 3.77 9.14 -20.67
C GLU A 64 4.88 9.83 -19.89
N ASP A 65 4.69 9.97 -18.58
CA ASP A 65 5.62 10.62 -17.67
C ASP A 65 5.75 9.79 -16.38
N VAL A 66 6.92 9.18 -16.22
CA VAL A 66 7.24 8.35 -15.06
C VAL A 66 7.09 9.09 -13.73
N PHE A 67 7.37 10.40 -13.69
CA PHE A 67 7.27 11.19 -12.46
C PHE A 67 5.82 11.39 -12.03
N LYS A 68 4.86 11.42 -12.98
CA LYS A 68 3.43 11.36 -12.63
C LYS A 68 3.07 10.03 -11.97
N GLY A 69 3.64 8.93 -12.46
CA GLY A 69 3.51 7.61 -11.86
C GLY A 69 3.99 7.60 -10.41
N TYR A 70 5.20 8.11 -10.15
CA TYR A 70 5.74 8.21 -8.80
C TYR A 70 4.90 9.10 -7.89
N ALA A 71 4.46 10.25 -8.39
CA ALA A 71 3.61 11.17 -7.62
C ALA A 71 2.25 10.53 -7.26
N LEU A 72 1.64 9.80 -8.20
CA LEU A 72 0.40 9.07 -7.97
C LEU A 72 0.58 7.97 -6.92
N ALA A 73 1.74 7.31 -6.94
CA ALA A 73 2.04 6.18 -6.06
C ALA A 73 2.61 6.57 -4.70
N ALA A 74 3.01 7.82 -4.49
CA ALA A 74 3.72 8.28 -3.30
C ALA A 74 2.98 7.92 -1.99
N GLU A 75 1.66 8.14 -1.93
CA GLU A 75 0.87 7.79 -0.76
C GLU A 75 0.88 6.27 -0.49
N ALA A 76 0.73 5.46 -1.54
CA ALA A 76 0.78 4.01 -1.41
C ALA A 76 2.17 3.52 -0.97
N MET A 77 3.24 4.15 -1.46
CA MET A 77 4.61 3.83 -1.05
C MET A 77 4.90 4.18 0.41
N LEU A 78 4.35 5.29 0.91
CA LEU A 78 4.46 5.66 2.34
C LEU A 78 3.68 4.71 3.24
N LEU A 79 2.56 4.19 2.75
CA LEU A 79 1.71 3.25 3.49
C LEU A 79 2.17 1.78 3.37
N ALA A 80 3.10 1.50 2.46
CA ALA A 80 3.65 0.17 2.22
C ALA A 80 4.32 -0.40 3.48
N ASP A 81 4.08 -1.69 3.73
CA ASP A 81 4.64 -2.38 4.91
C ASP A 81 6.17 -2.50 4.87
N ASN A 82 6.75 -2.45 3.68
CA ASN A 82 8.18 -2.64 3.50
C ASN A 82 8.68 -1.85 2.28
N LYS A 83 9.99 -1.55 2.32
CA LYS A 83 10.70 -0.83 1.26
C LYS A 83 10.63 -1.54 -0.09
N ARG A 84 10.64 -2.88 -0.08
CA ARG A 84 10.62 -3.70 -1.30
C ARG A 84 9.35 -3.47 -2.13
N LEU A 85 8.19 -3.36 -1.49
CA LEU A 85 6.94 -3.07 -2.19
C LEU A 85 6.98 -1.67 -2.82
N ALA A 86 7.52 -0.68 -2.11
CA ALA A 86 7.69 0.67 -2.66
C ALA A 86 8.63 0.70 -3.88
N GLU A 87 9.79 0.04 -3.79
CA GLU A 87 10.74 -0.11 -4.91
C GLU A 87 10.10 -0.83 -6.11
N ARG A 88 9.25 -1.83 -5.84
CA ARG A 88 8.54 -2.57 -6.89
C ARG A 88 7.52 -1.71 -7.61
N ILE A 89 6.82 -0.84 -6.89
CA ILE A 89 5.89 0.14 -7.47
C ILE A 89 6.65 1.13 -8.38
N GLU A 90 7.78 1.66 -7.94
CA GLU A 90 8.61 2.56 -8.77
C GLU A 90 9.12 1.85 -10.05
N SER A 91 9.64 0.63 -9.90
CA SER A 91 10.12 -0.16 -11.03
C SER A 91 9.01 -0.41 -12.05
N HIS A 92 7.79 -0.63 -11.58
CA HIS A 92 6.64 -0.87 -12.44
C HIS A 92 6.33 0.33 -13.35
N PHE A 93 6.21 1.54 -12.79
CA PHE A 93 5.97 2.75 -13.59
C PHE A 93 7.12 3.05 -14.56
N THR A 94 8.35 2.75 -14.15
CA THR A 94 9.53 2.87 -15.01
C THR A 94 9.42 1.93 -16.22
N MET A 95 9.00 0.68 -15.99
CA MET A 95 8.80 -0.31 -17.05
C MET A 95 7.70 0.12 -18.03
N ILE A 96 6.55 0.58 -17.52
CA ILE A 96 5.45 1.10 -18.35
C ILE A 96 5.91 2.28 -19.19
N SER A 97 6.61 3.26 -18.57
CA SER A 97 7.05 4.46 -19.29
C SER A 97 8.06 4.13 -20.38
N ASN A 98 9.00 3.21 -20.11
CA ASN A 98 9.95 2.74 -21.11
C ASN A 98 9.24 2.01 -22.27
N LEU A 99 8.27 1.15 -21.97
CA LEU A 99 7.48 0.46 -22.99
C LEU A 99 6.69 1.44 -23.86
N TYR A 100 6.07 2.45 -23.25
CA TYR A 100 5.35 3.48 -23.98
C TYR A 100 6.28 4.29 -24.91
N LYS A 101 7.45 4.70 -24.41
CA LYS A 101 8.46 5.41 -25.22
C LYS A 101 8.95 4.58 -26.39
N GLU A 102 9.18 3.28 -26.19
CA GLU A 102 9.60 2.39 -27.27
C GLU A 102 8.50 2.19 -28.31
N THR A 103 7.24 2.05 -27.87
CA THR A 103 6.08 1.87 -28.76
C THR A 103 5.82 3.12 -29.61
N THR A 104 6.11 4.30 -29.08
CA THR A 104 5.91 5.59 -29.75
C THR A 104 7.14 6.08 -30.53
N ARG A 105 8.26 5.35 -30.46
CA ARG A 105 9.48 5.65 -31.22
C ARG A 105 9.22 5.57 -32.73
N ASP A 106 9.88 6.44 -33.49
CA ASP A 106 9.79 6.51 -34.95
C ASP A 106 10.10 5.14 -35.57
N SER A 107 9.26 4.69 -36.51
CA SER A 107 9.45 3.44 -37.24
C SER A 107 10.70 3.42 -38.11
N PHE A 108 11.29 4.58 -38.42
CA PHE A 108 12.55 4.68 -39.13
C PHE A 108 13.77 4.73 -38.19
N ASP A 109 13.59 4.73 -36.87
CA ASP A 109 14.69 4.69 -35.90
C ASP A 109 15.38 3.30 -35.94
N PRO A 110 16.67 3.22 -36.30
CA PRO A 110 17.39 1.94 -36.36
C PRO A 110 17.55 1.25 -35.01
N LEU A 111 17.32 1.95 -33.89
CA LEU A 111 17.34 1.41 -32.54
C LEU A 111 15.96 0.93 -32.06
N LYS A 112 14.91 1.08 -32.87
CA LYS A 112 13.57 0.62 -32.51
C LYS A 112 13.55 -0.88 -32.32
N LYS A 113 12.98 -1.31 -31.21
CA LYS A 113 12.79 -2.73 -30.91
C LYS A 113 11.84 -3.39 -31.90
N SER A 114 12.11 -4.66 -32.21
CA SER A 114 11.25 -5.45 -33.08
C SER A 114 9.86 -5.64 -32.47
N GLU A 115 8.84 -5.88 -33.30
CA GLU A 115 7.47 -6.11 -32.81
C GLU A 115 7.38 -7.30 -31.85
N SER A 116 8.15 -8.37 -32.11
CA SER A 116 8.19 -9.55 -31.23
C SER A 116 8.82 -9.23 -29.86
N GLU A 117 9.87 -8.42 -29.81
CA GLU A 117 10.44 -7.95 -28.53
C GLU A 117 9.44 -7.09 -27.75
N LEU A 118 8.70 -6.21 -28.46
CA LEU A 118 7.67 -5.36 -27.86
C LEU A 118 6.50 -6.15 -27.31
N GLU A 119 6.04 -7.18 -28.03
CA GLU A 119 4.98 -8.08 -27.56
C GLU A 119 5.43 -8.83 -26.29
N GLY A 120 6.66 -9.35 -26.27
CA GLY A 120 7.25 -9.96 -25.09
C GLY A 120 7.30 -9.00 -23.89
N ALA A 121 7.75 -7.77 -24.11
CA ALA A 121 7.77 -6.74 -23.07
C ALA A 121 6.36 -6.38 -22.57
N TYR A 122 5.37 -6.30 -23.46
CA TYR A 122 3.98 -6.04 -23.09
C TYR A 122 3.40 -7.16 -22.20
N LEU A 123 3.67 -8.42 -22.54
CA LEU A 123 3.26 -9.57 -21.71
C LEU A 123 3.93 -9.53 -20.33
N LEU A 124 5.20 -9.16 -20.25
CA LEU A 124 5.92 -8.99 -18.98
C LEU A 124 5.26 -7.90 -18.11
N VAL A 125 4.93 -6.75 -18.69
CA VAL A 125 4.26 -5.65 -17.97
C VAL A 125 2.87 -6.09 -17.49
N ILE A 126 2.09 -6.81 -18.29
CA ILE A 126 0.77 -7.33 -17.86
C ILE A 126 0.92 -8.26 -16.65
N ASN A 127 1.88 -9.18 -16.72
CA ASN A 127 2.12 -10.13 -15.63
C ASN A 127 2.58 -9.42 -14.37
N ASP A 128 3.48 -8.43 -14.49
CA ASP A 128 3.92 -7.63 -13.37
C ASP A 128 2.78 -6.79 -12.78
N SER A 129 1.91 -6.20 -13.61
CA SER A 129 0.73 -5.44 -13.17
C SER A 129 -0.18 -6.28 -12.29
N ARG A 130 -0.50 -7.50 -12.73
CA ARG A 130 -1.33 -8.46 -11.97
C ARG A 130 -0.66 -8.90 -10.68
N SER A 131 0.65 -9.16 -10.74
CA SER A 131 1.43 -9.58 -9.58
C SER A 131 1.54 -8.47 -8.53
N LEU A 132 1.72 -7.22 -8.96
CA LEU A 132 1.78 -6.05 -8.09
C LEU A 132 0.41 -5.78 -7.43
N ALA A 133 -0.68 -5.87 -8.18
CA ALA A 133 -2.03 -5.78 -7.64
C ALA A 133 -2.29 -6.83 -6.53
N GLU A 134 -1.82 -8.06 -6.75
CA GLU A 134 -1.92 -9.13 -5.76
C GLU A 134 -1.06 -8.85 -4.50
N GLU A 135 0.12 -8.26 -4.67
CA GLU A 135 0.97 -7.88 -3.53
C GLU A 135 0.37 -6.74 -2.71
N LEU A 136 -0.20 -5.73 -3.38
CA LEU A 136 -0.95 -4.65 -2.73
C LEU A 136 -2.15 -5.21 -1.93
N ARG A 137 -2.89 -6.16 -2.52
CA ARG A 137 -4.00 -6.87 -1.84
C ARG A 137 -3.53 -7.61 -0.59
N LYS A 138 -2.36 -8.26 -0.64
CA LYS A 138 -1.78 -8.96 0.52
C LYS A 138 -1.31 -8.00 1.60
N SER A 139 -0.74 -6.85 1.23
CA SER A 139 -0.30 -5.80 2.17
C SER A 139 -1.48 -5.11 2.87
N LEU A 140 -2.65 -5.05 2.24
CA LEU A 140 -3.87 -4.49 2.85
C LEU A 140 -4.30 -5.22 4.13
N ASN A 141 -4.07 -6.53 4.20
CA ASN A 141 -4.57 -7.41 5.26
C ASN A 141 -3.53 -7.75 6.33
N LYS A 142 -2.35 -7.12 6.30
CA LYS A 142 -1.33 -7.23 7.35
C LYS A 142 -1.52 -6.16 8.41
#